data_AF-A0A1N6U2D1-F1
#
_entry.id   AF-A0A1N6U2D1-F1
#
_cell.length_a   1.000
_cell.length_b   1.000
_cell.length_c   1.000
_cell.angle_alpha   90.00
_cell.angle_beta   90.00
_cell.angle_gamma   90.00
#
_symmetry.space_group_name_H-M   'P 1'
#
loop_
_entity.id
_entity.type
_entity.pdbx_description
1 polymer ?
#
loop_
_entity_poly.entity_id
_entity_poly.type
_entity_poly.pdbx_seq_one_letter_code
_entity_poly.pdbx_strand_id
1 'polypeptide(L)'
;MPYRATALLLLTALPTLGFAQDCTDRAECWPEGSAMHTGVLLAEELRTLDEELAVAHKALIEQVGAAPVTDETPQPDGMLTRALRDQQKAWLRYRAGECQLIGALTGAGGSWPSAYATDCELSLGQQRLEDVQAARECINAISEQDRIFEQGECLRDLAPMARDLPIP
;
A
#
# COMPACT_ATOMS: atom_id res chain seq x y z
N MET A 1 -36.24 -30.54 -69.25
CA MET A 1 -36.51 -29.68 -68.08
C MET A 1 -35.28 -29.68 -67.17
N PRO A 2 -34.46 -28.62 -67.11
CA PRO A 2 -33.43 -28.48 -66.08
C PRO A 2 -33.79 -27.37 -65.09
N TYR A 3 -33.86 -27.70 -63.81
CA TYR A 3 -34.06 -26.74 -62.71
C TYR A 3 -32.75 -26.00 -62.41
N ARG A 4 -32.78 -24.67 -62.49
CA ARG A 4 -31.72 -23.77 -62.01
C ARG A 4 -31.87 -23.59 -60.51
N ALA A 5 -30.85 -23.95 -59.74
CA ALA A 5 -30.76 -23.63 -58.31
C ALA A 5 -30.15 -22.23 -58.14
N THR A 6 -30.94 -21.29 -57.61
CA THR A 6 -30.50 -19.94 -57.25
C THR A 6 -30.05 -19.96 -55.80
N ALA A 7 -28.75 -19.81 -55.54
CA ALA A 7 -28.20 -19.67 -54.19
C ALA A 7 -28.42 -18.23 -53.70
N LEU A 8 -29.26 -18.06 -52.66
CA LEU A 8 -29.37 -16.80 -51.93
C LEU A 8 -28.30 -16.75 -50.82
N LEU A 9 -27.39 -15.79 -50.92
CA LEU A 9 -26.49 -15.38 -49.83
C LEU A 9 -27.30 -14.65 -48.74
N LEU A 10 -27.40 -15.26 -47.56
CA LEU A 10 -27.88 -14.61 -46.34
C LEU A 10 -26.67 -13.96 -45.63
N LEU A 11 -26.54 -12.64 -45.73
CA LEU A 11 -25.69 -11.84 -44.84
C LEU A 11 -26.33 -11.83 -43.45
N THR A 12 -25.86 -12.69 -42.56
CA THR A 12 -26.17 -12.60 -41.13
C THR A 12 -25.35 -11.46 -40.53
N ALA A 13 -26.04 -10.38 -40.16
CA ALA A 13 -25.48 -9.32 -39.33
C ALA A 13 -25.01 -9.92 -38.00
N LEU A 14 -23.70 -9.93 -37.75
CA LEU A 14 -23.13 -10.24 -36.45
C LEU A 14 -23.46 -9.08 -35.50
N PRO A 15 -24.18 -9.31 -34.39
CA PRO A 15 -24.34 -8.28 -33.38
C PRO A 15 -22.96 -8.03 -32.76
N THR A 16 -22.50 -6.78 -32.82
CA THR A 16 -21.34 -6.34 -32.05
C THR A 16 -21.69 -6.46 -30.58
N LEU A 17 -21.20 -7.53 -29.92
CA LEU A 17 -21.13 -7.62 -28.47
C LEU A 17 -20.22 -6.50 -27.99
N GLY A 18 -20.81 -5.33 -27.70
CA GLY A 18 -20.15 -4.33 -26.89
C GLY A 18 -19.90 -4.93 -25.52
N PHE A 19 -18.64 -5.02 -25.11
CA PHE A 19 -18.26 -5.42 -23.77
C PHE A 19 -18.94 -4.45 -22.78
N ALA A 20 -19.96 -4.93 -22.07
CA ALA A 20 -20.41 -4.27 -20.86
C ALA A 20 -19.23 -4.32 -19.89
N GLN A 21 -18.54 -3.19 -19.73
CA GLN A 21 -17.53 -3.06 -18.69
C GLN A 21 -18.28 -3.13 -17.36
N ASP A 22 -18.04 -4.17 -16.57
CA ASP A 22 -18.71 -4.38 -15.28
C ASP A 22 -18.51 -3.14 -14.41
N CYS A 23 -19.60 -2.44 -14.09
CA CYS A 23 -19.61 -1.21 -13.30
C CYS A 23 -19.10 -1.45 -11.84
N THR A 24 -18.91 -2.70 -11.43
CA THR A 24 -18.72 -3.09 -10.03
C THR A 24 -17.46 -2.54 -9.36
N ASP A 25 -16.50 -2.00 -10.14
CA ASP A 25 -15.24 -1.43 -9.67
C ASP A 25 -15.32 0.07 -9.30
N ARG A 26 -16.47 0.72 -9.48
CA ARG A 26 -16.67 2.14 -9.16
C ARG A 26 -17.73 2.35 -8.08
N ALA A 27 -17.55 3.39 -7.26
CA ALA A 27 -18.44 3.68 -6.14
C ALA A 27 -19.87 4.00 -6.61
N GLU A 28 -20.04 4.72 -7.72
CA GLU A 28 -21.36 5.15 -8.24
C GLU A 28 -22.24 3.99 -8.70
N CYS A 29 -21.66 2.79 -8.82
CA CYS A 29 -22.37 1.58 -9.21
C CYS A 29 -22.99 0.84 -8.02
N TRP A 30 -22.77 1.35 -6.81
CA TRP A 30 -23.28 0.80 -5.56
C TRP A 30 -24.13 1.82 -4.81
N PRO A 31 -25.16 1.41 -4.06
CA PRO A 31 -25.93 2.33 -3.24
C PRO A 31 -25.04 3.03 -2.20
N GLU A 32 -25.21 4.35 -2.05
CA GLU A 32 -24.52 5.13 -1.02
C GLU A 32 -24.75 4.50 0.37
N GLY A 33 -23.67 4.42 1.17
CA GLY A 33 -23.70 3.81 2.49
C GLY A 33 -23.75 2.27 2.49
N SER A 34 -23.75 1.61 1.33
CA SER A 34 -23.57 0.16 1.27
C SER A 34 -22.11 -0.23 1.50
N ALA A 35 -21.88 -1.46 1.98
CA ALA A 35 -20.53 -2.00 2.19
C ALA A 35 -19.68 -1.97 0.91
N MET A 36 -20.30 -2.18 -0.26
CA MET A 36 -19.59 -2.16 -1.54
C MET A 36 -19.22 -0.74 -1.97
N HIS A 37 -20.14 0.23 -1.82
CA HIS A 37 -19.84 1.63 -2.07
C HIS A 37 -18.69 2.11 -1.19
N THR A 38 -18.79 1.89 0.13
CA THR A 38 -17.73 2.25 1.08
C THR A 38 -16.42 1.52 0.79
N GLY A 39 -16.47 0.22 0.51
CA GLY A 39 -15.28 -0.57 0.21
C GLY A 39 -14.53 -0.09 -1.02
N VAL A 40 -15.22 0.34 -2.08
CA VAL A 40 -14.57 0.88 -3.29
C VAL A 40 -13.84 2.19 -2.98
N LEU A 41 -14.48 3.11 -2.23
CA LEU A 41 -13.84 4.38 -1.85
C LEU A 41 -12.61 4.15 -0.99
N LEU A 42 -12.72 3.32 0.06
CA LEU A 42 -11.59 2.98 0.93
C LEU A 42 -10.45 2.29 0.17
N ALA A 43 -10.76 1.43 -0.81
CA ALA A 43 -9.74 0.77 -1.61
C ALA A 43 -9.00 1.75 -2.54
N GLU A 44 -9.67 2.79 -3.01
CA GLU A 44 -9.03 3.87 -3.77
C GLU A 44 -8.09 4.70 -2.89
N GLU A 45 -8.57 5.13 -1.73
CA GLU A 45 -7.76 5.87 -0.76
C GLU A 45 -6.54 5.06 -0.29
N LEU A 46 -6.72 3.77 0.01
CA LEU A 46 -5.65 2.88 0.43
C LEU A 46 -4.58 2.73 -0.66
N ARG A 47 -4.97 2.67 -1.94
CA ARG A 47 -4.03 2.57 -3.05
C ARG A 47 -3.15 3.82 -3.14
N THR A 48 -3.75 5.00 -3.04
CA THR A 48 -3.02 6.26 -3.04
C THR A 48 -2.07 6.35 -1.85
N LEU A 49 -2.54 6.00 -0.65
CA LEU A 49 -1.71 5.96 0.55
C LEU A 49 -0.54 4.98 0.43
N ASP A 50 -0.75 3.80 -0.16
CA ASP A 50 0.30 2.81 -0.36
C ASP A 50 1.38 3.30 -1.33
N GLU A 51 1.00 4.04 -2.38
CA GLU A 51 1.94 4.69 -3.28
C GLU A 51 2.76 5.78 -2.56
N GLU A 52 2.11 6.64 -1.78
CA GLU A 52 2.76 7.68 -0.98
C GLU A 52 3.73 7.08 0.05
N LEU A 53 3.30 6.05 0.77
CA LEU A 53 4.12 5.34 1.75
C LEU A 53 5.33 4.67 1.09
N ALA A 54 5.15 4.05 -0.09
CA ALA A 54 6.25 3.45 -0.83
C ALA A 54 7.30 4.50 -1.26
N VAL A 55 6.86 5.66 -1.75
CA VAL A 55 7.74 6.77 -2.11
C VAL A 55 8.48 7.32 -0.88
N ALA A 56 7.77 7.56 0.22
CA ALA A 56 8.34 8.07 1.46
C ALA A 56 9.38 7.09 2.06
N HIS A 57 9.07 5.80 2.07
CA HIS A 57 9.96 4.76 2.57
C HIS A 57 11.22 4.61 1.72
N LYS A 58 11.08 4.68 0.39
CA LYS A 58 12.23 4.69 -0.52
C LYS A 58 13.14 5.89 -0.24
N ALA A 59 12.56 7.09 -0.10
CA ALA A 59 13.33 8.29 0.21
C ALA A 59 14.05 8.19 1.57
N LEU A 60 13.42 7.57 2.57
CA LEU A 60 14.05 7.29 3.86
C LEU A 60 15.26 6.36 3.71
N ILE A 61 15.14 5.26 2.95
CA ILE A 61 16.26 4.33 2.70
C ILE A 61 17.42 5.05 2.01
N GLU A 62 17.14 5.86 0.99
CA GLU A 62 18.16 6.64 0.29
C GLU A 62 18.87 7.62 1.24
N GLN A 63 18.12 8.32 2.09
CA GLN A 63 18.64 9.25 3.08
C GLN A 63 19.55 8.55 4.10
N VAL A 64 19.14 7.40 4.63
CA VAL A 64 19.93 6.59 5.57
C VAL A 64 21.19 6.01 4.90
N GLY A 65 21.08 5.56 3.66
CA GLY A 65 22.19 4.99 2.89
C GLY A 65 23.21 6.02 2.42
N ALA A 66 22.85 7.30 2.38
CA ALA A 66 23.73 8.41 2.02
C ALA A 66 24.65 8.86 3.16
N ALA A 67 24.43 8.40 4.39
CA ALA A 67 25.30 8.73 5.52
C ALA A 67 26.72 8.19 5.27
N PRO A 68 27.77 9.03 5.36
CA PRO A 68 29.15 8.59 5.13
C PRO A 68 29.62 7.63 6.22
N VAL A 69 30.17 6.47 5.83
CA VAL A 69 30.74 5.48 6.73
C VAL A 69 32.26 5.56 6.69
N THR A 70 32.87 6.25 7.67
CA THR A 70 34.31 6.61 7.66
C THR A 70 34.70 7.32 6.35
N ASP A 71 36.00 7.41 6.01
CA ASP A 71 36.49 8.19 4.85
C ASP A 71 35.77 7.81 3.53
N GLU A 72 34.73 8.61 3.25
CA GLU A 72 34.14 8.99 1.97
C GLU A 72 33.28 7.98 1.19
N THR A 73 32.92 6.82 1.75
CA THR A 73 31.99 5.91 1.03
C THR A 73 30.63 5.77 1.71
N PRO A 74 29.55 6.28 1.08
CA PRO A 74 28.18 5.91 1.43
C PRO A 74 28.00 4.40 1.31
N GLN A 75 27.22 3.80 2.21
CA GLN A 75 26.91 2.38 2.18
C GLN A 75 25.42 2.18 1.91
N PRO A 76 24.97 2.30 0.64
CA PRO A 76 23.55 2.22 0.27
C PRO A 76 22.93 0.85 0.63
N ASP A 77 23.75 -0.20 0.68
CA ASP A 77 23.38 -1.53 1.18
C ASP A 77 24.01 -1.82 2.55
N GLY A 78 23.99 -0.86 3.47
CA GLY A 78 24.38 -1.07 4.86
C GLY A 78 23.42 -1.99 5.62
N MET A 79 23.79 -2.38 6.84
CA MET A 79 22.93 -3.20 7.71
C MET A 79 21.58 -2.50 7.97
N LEU A 80 21.61 -1.19 8.24
CA LEU A 80 20.42 -0.40 8.56
C LEU A 80 19.45 -0.27 7.38
N THR A 81 19.95 -0.01 6.15
CA THR A 81 19.08 0.07 4.96
C THR A 81 18.48 -1.28 4.57
N ARG A 82 19.18 -2.41 4.84
CA ARG A 82 18.59 -3.75 4.72
C ARG A 82 17.50 -3.98 5.76
N ALA A 83 17.78 -3.67 7.03
CA ALA A 83 16.80 -3.80 8.11
C ALA A 83 15.53 -2.99 7.85
N LEU A 84 15.64 -1.75 7.32
CA LEU A 84 14.49 -0.93 6.95
C LEU A 84 13.63 -1.57 5.84
N ARG A 85 14.27 -2.16 4.82
CA ARG A 85 13.56 -2.88 3.73
C ARG A 85 12.82 -4.10 4.27
N ASP A 86 13.50 -4.92 5.06
CA ASP A 86 12.94 -6.15 5.61
C ASP A 86 11.81 -5.86 6.61
N GLN A 87 12.01 -4.85 7.46
CA GLN A 87 11.02 -4.44 8.44
C GLN A 87 9.76 -3.87 7.77
N GLN A 88 9.87 -3.03 6.73
CA GLN A 88 8.70 -2.54 5.98
C GLN A 88 7.91 -3.68 5.34
N LYS A 89 8.61 -4.67 4.75
CA LYS A 89 7.97 -5.87 4.19
C LYS A 89 7.23 -6.67 5.27
N ALA A 90 7.82 -6.79 6.46
CA ALA A 90 7.18 -7.47 7.59
C ALA A 90 5.97 -6.67 8.10
N TRP A 91 6.08 -5.35 8.19
CA TRP A 91 5.03 -4.46 8.64
C TRP A 91 3.80 -4.49 7.71
N LEU A 92 4.00 -4.53 6.39
CA LEU A 92 2.87 -4.67 5.45
C LEU A 92 2.09 -5.98 5.65
N ARG A 93 2.79 -7.07 5.99
CA ARG A 93 2.14 -8.36 6.32
C ARG A 93 1.42 -8.31 7.65
N TYR A 94 2.02 -7.65 8.65
CA TYR A 94 1.38 -7.39 9.93
C TYR A 94 0.09 -6.58 9.74
N ARG A 95 0.14 -5.46 9.00
CA ARG A 95 -1.02 -4.62 8.70
C ARG A 95 -2.18 -5.43 8.11
N ALA A 96 -1.90 -6.20 7.05
CA ALA A 96 -2.91 -7.03 6.40
C ALA A 96 -3.51 -8.09 7.35
N GLY A 97 -2.67 -8.79 8.12
CA GLY A 97 -3.13 -9.83 9.05
C GLY A 97 -3.94 -9.28 10.22
N GLU A 98 -3.46 -8.18 10.81
CA GLU A 98 -4.12 -7.48 11.91
C GLU A 98 -5.49 -6.96 11.45
N CYS A 99 -5.55 -6.28 10.31
CA CYS A 99 -6.78 -5.68 9.82
C CYS A 99 -7.79 -6.71 9.31
N GLN A 100 -7.33 -7.84 8.77
CA GLN A 100 -8.22 -8.97 8.47
C GLN A 100 -8.90 -9.49 9.74
N LEU A 101 -8.17 -9.60 10.85
CA LEU A 101 -8.74 -10.00 12.14
C LEU A 101 -9.74 -8.96 12.64
N ILE A 102 -9.39 -7.67 12.63
CA ILE A 102 -10.30 -6.58 13.03
C ILE A 102 -11.61 -6.64 12.23
N GLY A 103 -11.53 -6.76 10.90
CA GLY A 103 -12.72 -6.89 10.06
C GLY A 103 -13.60 -8.09 10.43
N ALA A 104 -12.98 -9.26 10.68
CA ALA A 104 -13.68 -10.47 11.08
C ALA A 104 -14.34 -10.36 12.46
N LEU A 105 -13.72 -9.65 13.41
CA LEU A 105 -14.22 -9.46 14.77
C LEU A 105 -15.45 -8.55 14.86
N THR A 106 -15.75 -7.77 13.82
CA THR A 106 -16.93 -6.88 13.80
C THR A 106 -18.26 -7.64 13.86
N GLY A 107 -18.29 -8.92 13.46
CA GLY A 107 -19.51 -9.71 13.36
C GLY A 107 -20.49 -9.23 12.28
N ALA A 108 -20.06 -8.29 11.42
CA ALA A 108 -20.90 -7.72 10.37
C ALA A 108 -21.14 -8.72 9.22
N GLY A 109 -22.28 -8.57 8.54
CA GLY A 109 -22.67 -9.42 7.41
C GLY A 109 -22.27 -8.85 6.05
N GLY A 110 -22.31 -9.71 5.01
CA GLY A 110 -21.99 -9.32 3.64
C GLY A 110 -20.54 -8.86 3.49
N SER A 111 -20.32 -7.76 2.75
CA SER A 111 -18.98 -7.23 2.50
C SER A 111 -18.47 -6.26 3.58
N TRP A 112 -19.23 -6.01 4.65
CA TRP A 112 -18.82 -5.09 5.71
C TRP A 112 -17.51 -5.48 6.41
N PRO A 113 -17.24 -6.75 6.74
CA PRO A 113 -15.95 -7.16 7.31
C PRO A 113 -14.75 -6.75 6.44
N SER A 114 -14.88 -6.83 5.11
CA SER A 114 -13.83 -6.38 4.19
C SER A 114 -13.66 -4.87 4.21
N ALA A 115 -14.77 -4.10 4.20
CA ALA A 115 -14.69 -2.64 4.29
C ALA A 115 -14.02 -2.18 5.60
N TYR A 116 -14.33 -2.81 6.74
CA TYR A 116 -13.67 -2.52 8.01
C TYR A 116 -12.20 -2.93 8.04
N ALA A 117 -11.83 -4.03 7.38
CA ALA A 117 -10.43 -4.39 7.23
C ALA A 117 -9.67 -3.31 6.41
N THR A 118 -10.24 -2.85 5.29
CA THR A 118 -9.62 -1.79 4.47
C THR A 118 -9.48 -0.47 5.24
N ASP A 119 -10.49 -0.08 6.02
CA ASP A 119 -10.44 1.11 6.89
C ASP A 119 -9.32 1.01 7.95
N CYS A 120 -9.16 -0.17 8.55
CA CYS A 120 -8.04 -0.45 9.44
C CYS A 120 -6.68 -0.32 8.72
N GLU A 121 -6.55 -0.86 7.50
CA GLU A 121 -5.31 -0.77 6.74
C GLU A 121 -4.96 0.68 6.39
N LEU A 122 -5.97 1.48 6.06
CA LEU A 122 -5.83 2.91 5.81
C LEU A 122 -5.31 3.63 7.06
N SER A 123 -5.95 3.39 8.21
CA SER A 123 -5.58 4.01 9.49
C SER A 123 -4.14 3.67 9.90
N LEU A 124 -3.75 2.39 9.82
CA LEU A 124 -2.38 1.96 10.11
C LEU A 124 -1.38 2.50 9.08
N GLY A 125 -1.78 2.60 7.81
CA GLY A 125 -0.97 3.19 6.74
C GLY A 125 -0.68 4.67 6.95
N GLN A 126 -1.68 5.44 7.40
CA GLN A 126 -1.53 6.87 7.66
C GLN A 126 -0.55 7.09 8.82
N GLN A 127 -0.74 6.40 9.94
CA GLN A 127 0.21 6.45 11.05
C GLN A 127 1.64 6.10 10.61
N ARG A 128 1.77 5.05 9.78
CA ARG A 128 3.08 4.63 9.28
C ARG A 128 3.72 5.66 8.37
N LEU A 129 2.94 6.34 7.54
CA LEU A 129 3.43 7.43 6.69
C LEU A 129 3.93 8.59 7.55
N GLU A 130 3.19 8.97 8.59
CA GLU A 130 3.61 9.98 9.57
C GLU A 130 4.93 9.58 10.25
N ASP A 131 5.05 8.35 10.74
CA ASP A 131 6.27 7.86 11.40
C ASP A 131 7.48 7.90 10.44
N VAL A 132 7.29 7.53 9.17
CA VAL A 132 8.34 7.59 8.14
C VAL A 132 8.74 9.04 7.86
N GLN A 133 7.78 9.95 7.77
CA GLN A 133 8.06 11.38 7.55
C GLN A 133 8.79 11.99 8.76
N ALA A 134 8.32 11.73 9.97
CA ALA A 134 8.96 12.18 11.21
C ALA A 134 10.40 11.66 11.32
N ALA A 135 10.65 10.39 10.98
CA ALA A 135 12.00 9.83 10.94
C ALA A 135 12.91 10.59 9.96
N ARG A 136 12.41 10.93 8.77
CA ARG A 136 13.17 11.70 7.78
C ARG A 136 13.48 13.12 8.25
N GLU A 137 12.51 13.79 8.88
CA GLU A 137 12.69 15.12 9.47
C GLU A 137 13.72 15.10 10.59
N CYS A 138 13.65 14.10 11.47
CA CYS A 138 14.64 13.88 12.52
C CYS A 138 16.05 13.70 11.93
N ILE A 139 16.22 12.85 10.90
CA ILE A 139 17.54 12.65 10.26
C ILE A 139 18.04 13.93 9.59
N ASN A 140 17.15 14.74 9.00
CA ASN A 140 17.52 16.02 8.40
C ASN A 140 18.02 17.05 9.43
N ALA A 141 17.57 16.95 10.68
CA ALA A 141 18.03 17.80 11.78
C ALA A 141 19.42 17.40 12.30
N ILE A 142 19.91 16.18 11.99
CA ILE A 142 21.24 15.72 12.37
C ILE A 142 22.29 16.28 11.40
N SER A 143 23.42 16.73 11.96
CA SER A 143 24.58 17.19 11.18
C SER A 143 25.11 16.04 10.29
N GLU A 144 25.66 16.35 9.12
CA GLU A 144 26.17 15.31 8.21
C GLU A 144 27.24 14.42 8.84
N GLN A 145 28.03 14.97 9.78
CA GLN A 145 29.11 14.28 10.48
C GLN A 145 28.57 13.30 11.53
N ASP A 146 27.43 13.63 12.14
CA ASP A 146 26.86 12.85 13.24
C ASP A 146 25.83 11.82 12.76
N ARG A 147 25.33 11.94 11.52
CA ARG A 147 24.28 11.06 10.95
C ARG A 147 24.58 9.57 11.09
N ILE A 148 25.83 9.14 10.93
CA ILE A 148 26.18 7.72 11.07
C ILE A 148 25.93 7.18 12.48
N PHE A 149 26.11 8.02 13.51
CA PHE A 149 26.00 7.63 14.91
C PHE A 149 24.58 7.83 15.45
N GLU A 150 23.90 8.88 15.00
CA GLU A 150 22.65 9.33 15.63
C GLU A 150 21.39 8.93 14.86
N GLN A 151 21.47 8.64 13.56
CA GLN A 151 20.26 8.37 12.76
C GLN A 151 19.44 7.16 13.22
N GLY A 152 20.04 6.22 13.97
CA GLY A 152 19.32 5.08 14.54
C GLY A 152 18.22 5.48 15.53
N GLU A 153 18.42 6.59 16.26
CA GLU A 153 17.45 7.11 17.22
C GLU A 153 16.16 7.58 16.53
N CYS A 154 16.32 8.21 15.35
CA CYS A 154 15.20 8.69 14.53
C CYS A 154 14.33 7.58 13.94
N LEU A 155 14.80 6.32 13.94
CA LEU A 155 14.12 5.20 13.31
C LEU A 155 13.34 4.33 14.30
N ARG A 156 13.39 4.64 15.60
CA ARG A 156 12.82 3.78 16.66
C ARG A 156 11.31 3.56 16.51
N ASP A 157 10.57 4.60 16.14
CA ASP A 157 9.12 4.50 15.97
C ASP A 157 8.72 3.61 14.78
N LEU A 158 9.65 3.32 13.87
CA LEU A 158 9.40 2.37 12.78
C LEU A 158 9.38 0.91 13.24
N ALA A 159 9.70 0.61 14.50
CA ALA A 159 9.62 -0.73 15.08
C ALA A 159 8.58 -0.79 16.22
N PRO A 160 7.28 -0.56 15.96
CA PRO A 160 6.28 -0.30 17.01
C PRO A 160 6.11 -1.45 18.01
N MET A 161 6.20 -2.71 17.55
CA MET A 161 6.12 -3.89 18.44
C MET A 161 7.32 -4.03 19.37
N ALA A 162 8.45 -3.42 19.02
CA ALA A 162 9.71 -3.49 19.75
C ALA A 162 10.07 -2.16 20.41
N ARG A 163 9.24 -1.11 20.28
CA ARG A 163 9.55 0.25 20.76
C ARG A 163 9.81 0.28 22.26
N ASP A 164 9.07 -0.52 23.02
CA ASP A 164 9.18 -0.57 24.48
C ASP A 164 10.19 -1.63 24.96
N LEU A 165 10.87 -2.34 24.05
CA LEU A 165 11.93 -3.28 24.42
C LEU A 165 13.20 -2.50 24.78
N PRO A 166 13.88 -2.86 25.88
CA PRO A 166 15.16 -2.24 26.21
C PRO A 166 16.18 -2.57 25.13
N ILE A 167 16.70 -1.54 24.47
CA ILE A 167 17.85 -1.66 23.56
C ILE A 167 19.12 -1.67 24.42
N PRO A 168 19.97 -2.71 24.33
CA PRO A 168 21.21 -2.79 25.10
C PRO A 168 22.25 -1.76 24.67
#